data_AF-A0A1H7N4V6-F1
#
_entry.id   AF-A0A1H7N4V6-F1
#
_cell.length_a   1.000
_cell.length_b   1.000
_cell.length_c   1.000
_cell.angle_alpha   90.00
_cell.angle_beta   90.00
_cell.angle_gamma   90.00
#
_symmetry.space_group_name_H-M   'P 1'
#
loop_
_entity.id
_entity.type
_entity.pdbx_description
1 polymer ?
#
loop_
_entity_poly.entity_id
_entity_poly.type
_entity_poly.pdbx_seq_one_letter_code
_entity_poly.pdbx_strand_id
1 'polypeptide(L)'
;MERELLEQLNKWHEQDQFGLIIERIQQIPEPERDYELIGQLSRAYNNEGRYREAVQQLLSVHGQGASDPLWQYRLGYAYYHMAMYEQALKAFEMANELLPHDESTIEFLEWTRPKAEKMQQDRHRHQEILLELEHNGRLNNLRAASGTYDPASFWEQSEYALESYISSPFDEEMIQTIEKELGYKLPASYIQLMNTQNGGIPAHTVFPTKEATSWAEDHIAITGIMGIARDKSYTLGGEFGSRFMIEDWGYPDLGVVICDCPSAGHDVVMLDYRFCGPEGEPAVVHVDQEDDYEITYLAPNFEAFIRGLVDADTFDLSDEEDED
;
A
#
# COMPACT_ATOMS: atom_id res chain seq x y z
N MET A 1 10.66 -38.83 15.46
CA MET A 1 11.30 -37.53 15.21
C MET A 1 10.45 -36.63 14.33
N GLU A 2 10.24 -36.92 13.05
CA GLU A 2 9.43 -36.06 12.15
C GLU A 2 7.94 -35.99 12.57
N ARG A 3 7.33 -37.14 12.89
CA ARG A 3 5.95 -37.19 13.41
C ARG A 3 5.77 -36.47 14.75
N GLU A 4 6.70 -36.63 15.68
CA GLU A 4 6.66 -35.95 16.99
C GLU A 4 6.82 -34.44 16.84
N LEU A 5 7.64 -33.99 15.88
CA LEU A 5 7.77 -32.59 15.54
C LEU A 5 6.43 -32.05 15.01
N LEU A 6 5.82 -32.69 14.01
CA LEU A 6 4.53 -32.25 13.46
C LEU A 6 3.41 -32.22 14.51
N GLU A 7 3.34 -33.21 15.39
CA GLU A 7 2.39 -33.21 16.52
C GLU A 7 2.61 -32.01 17.45
N GLN A 8 3.87 -31.65 17.73
CA GLN A 8 4.21 -30.48 18.53
C GLN A 8 3.89 -29.15 17.81
N LEU A 9 4.14 -29.06 16.50
CA LEU A 9 3.79 -27.87 15.71
C LEU A 9 2.27 -27.65 15.66
N ASN A 10 1.49 -28.72 15.49
CA ASN A 10 0.03 -28.64 15.51
C ASN A 10 -0.49 -28.21 16.89
N LYS A 11 0.10 -28.73 17.97
CA LYS A 11 -0.24 -28.29 19.32
C LYS A 11 0.03 -26.80 19.54
N TRP A 12 1.14 -26.28 19.04
CA TRP A 12 1.42 -24.84 19.11
C TRP A 12 0.44 -24.03 18.26
N HIS A 13 0.04 -24.54 17.10
CA HIS A 13 -0.96 -23.89 16.26
C HIS A 13 -2.33 -23.80 16.95
N GLU A 14 -2.78 -24.87 17.59
CA GLU A 14 -4.02 -24.89 18.39
C GLU A 14 -3.98 -23.95 19.62
N GLN A 15 -2.79 -23.49 19.99
CA GLN A 15 -2.55 -22.60 21.12
C GLN A 15 -2.21 -21.17 20.66
N ASP A 16 -2.37 -20.87 19.37
CA ASP A 16 -2.01 -19.61 18.73
C ASP A 16 -0.53 -19.20 18.95
N GLN A 17 0.35 -20.17 19.19
CA GLN A 17 1.77 -19.97 19.40
C GLN A 17 2.55 -20.04 18.07
N PHE A 18 2.14 -19.24 17.08
CA PHE A 18 2.69 -19.31 15.72
C PHE A 18 4.17 -18.88 15.67
N GLY A 19 4.57 -17.90 16.48
CA GLY A 19 5.99 -17.54 16.66
C GLY A 19 6.89 -18.72 17.04
N LEU A 20 6.43 -19.65 17.88
CA LEU A 20 7.20 -20.86 18.26
C LEU A 20 7.34 -21.84 17.08
N ILE A 21 6.31 -21.94 16.24
CA ILE A 21 6.36 -22.76 15.00
C ILE A 21 7.43 -22.19 14.07
N ILE A 22 7.41 -20.86 13.85
CA ILE A 22 8.37 -20.16 13.01
C ILE A 22 9.79 -20.39 13.53
N GLU A 23 10.06 -20.07 14.79
CA GLU A 23 11.39 -20.23 15.41
C GLU A 23 11.89 -21.68 15.27
N ARG A 24 11.03 -22.65 15.59
CA ARG A 24 11.42 -24.06 15.59
C ARG A 24 11.77 -24.58 14.19
N ILE A 25 11.02 -24.19 13.17
CA ILE A 25 11.28 -24.62 11.78
C ILE A 25 12.48 -23.86 11.21
N GLN A 26 12.68 -22.58 11.55
CA GLN A 26 13.83 -21.81 11.09
C GLN A 26 15.17 -22.37 11.59
N GLN A 27 15.20 -23.06 12.75
CA GLN A 27 16.38 -23.78 13.24
C GLN A 27 16.77 -24.98 12.36
N ILE A 28 15.88 -25.46 11.49
CA ILE A 28 16.17 -26.52 10.52
C ILE A 28 16.76 -25.86 9.27
N PRO A 29 17.91 -26.34 8.72
CA PRO A 29 18.47 -25.79 7.49
C PRO A 29 17.48 -25.83 6.33
N GLU A 30 17.43 -24.78 5.49
CA GLU A 30 16.50 -24.69 4.36
C GLU A 30 16.45 -25.94 3.45
N PRO A 31 17.59 -26.58 3.08
CA PRO A 31 17.56 -27.79 2.25
C PRO A 31 16.94 -29.02 2.91
N GLU A 32 16.77 -28.99 4.24
CA GLU A 32 16.20 -30.07 5.05
C GLU A 32 14.71 -29.84 5.37
N ARG A 33 14.16 -28.67 5.01
CA ARG A 33 12.73 -28.37 5.18
C ARG A 33 11.96 -29.00 4.03
N ASP A 34 11.19 -30.02 4.34
CA ASP A 34 10.33 -30.68 3.37
C ASP A 34 9.05 -29.88 3.10
N TYR A 35 8.21 -30.39 2.19
CA TYR A 35 6.95 -29.77 1.80
C TYR A 35 6.03 -29.49 3.00
N GLU A 36 5.91 -30.45 3.91
CA GLU A 36 5.03 -30.34 5.07
C GLU A 36 5.53 -29.25 6.01
N LEU A 37 6.83 -29.21 6.34
CA LEU A 37 7.40 -28.16 7.19
C LEU A 37 7.26 -26.78 6.55
N ILE A 38 7.44 -26.65 5.24
CA ILE A 38 7.20 -25.39 4.52
C ILE A 38 5.73 -24.99 4.60
N GLY A 39 4.80 -25.94 4.48
CA GLY A 39 3.37 -25.71 4.67
C GLY A 39 3.05 -25.19 6.08
N GLN A 40 3.61 -25.81 7.11
CA GLN A 40 3.43 -25.40 8.51
C GLN A 40 4.02 -24.01 8.78
N LEU A 41 5.21 -23.74 8.25
CA LEU A 41 5.87 -22.43 8.36
C LEU A 41 5.06 -21.33 7.68
N SER A 42 4.57 -21.59 6.46
CA SER A 42 3.77 -20.62 5.69
C SER A 42 2.43 -20.34 6.38
N ARG A 43 1.79 -21.35 6.97
CA ARG A 43 0.59 -21.18 7.80
C ARG A 43 0.87 -20.28 9.01
N ALA A 44 1.98 -20.53 9.71
CA ALA A 44 2.36 -19.73 10.87
C ALA A 44 2.68 -18.28 10.49
N TYR A 45 3.36 -18.05 9.35
CA TYR A 45 3.59 -16.70 8.84
C TYR A 45 2.29 -15.96 8.50
N ASN A 46 1.35 -16.62 7.81
CA ASN A 46 0.04 -16.02 7.52
C ASN A 46 -0.69 -15.57 8.79
N ASN A 47 -0.67 -16.39 9.84
CA ASN A 47 -1.34 -16.07 11.10
C ASN A 47 -0.64 -14.96 11.91
N GLU A 48 0.65 -14.70 11.65
CA GLU A 48 1.42 -13.60 12.26
C GLU A 48 1.41 -12.33 11.41
N GLY A 49 0.63 -12.29 10.33
CA GLY A 49 0.62 -11.14 9.39
C GLY A 49 1.85 -11.04 8.49
N ARG A 50 2.73 -12.05 8.50
CA ARG A 50 3.99 -12.09 7.75
C ARG A 50 3.80 -12.63 6.33
N TYR A 51 2.91 -11.99 5.59
CA TYR A 51 2.40 -12.50 4.31
C TYR A 51 3.49 -12.60 3.23
N ARG A 52 4.44 -11.65 3.19
CA ARG A 52 5.56 -11.67 2.24
C ARG A 52 6.43 -12.92 2.43
N GLU A 53 6.76 -13.25 3.68
CA GLU A 53 7.51 -14.47 3.99
C GLU A 53 6.68 -15.72 3.69
N ALA A 54 5.37 -15.72 3.96
CA ALA A 54 4.49 -16.84 3.60
C ALA A 54 4.49 -17.11 2.10
N VAL A 55 4.31 -16.08 1.26
CA VAL A 55 4.38 -16.20 -0.21
C VAL A 55 5.75 -16.73 -0.64
N GLN A 56 6.84 -16.18 -0.10
CA GLN A 56 8.19 -16.65 -0.44
C GLN A 56 8.38 -18.14 -0.15
N GLN A 57 7.95 -18.60 1.03
CA GLN A 57 8.04 -20.01 1.40
C GLN A 57 7.15 -20.89 0.52
N LEU A 58 5.89 -20.51 0.30
CA LEU A 58 4.96 -21.27 -0.55
C LEU A 58 5.49 -21.41 -1.98
N LEU A 59 5.98 -20.33 -2.58
CA LEU A 59 6.53 -20.35 -3.94
C LEU A 59 7.80 -21.21 -4.06
N SER A 60 8.59 -21.34 -2.99
CA SER A 60 9.78 -22.21 -2.99
C SER A 60 9.46 -23.69 -3.24
N VAL A 61 8.23 -24.11 -2.89
CA VAL A 61 7.73 -25.48 -3.08
C VAL A 61 6.62 -25.56 -4.13
N HIS A 62 6.50 -24.58 -5.02
CA HIS A 62 5.45 -24.50 -6.05
C HIS A 62 5.29 -25.81 -6.85
N GLY A 63 6.40 -26.47 -7.22
CA GLY A 63 6.35 -27.72 -7.99
C GLY A 63 5.64 -28.87 -7.27
N GLN A 64 5.59 -28.86 -5.94
CA GLN A 64 4.85 -29.83 -5.12
C GLN A 64 3.44 -29.31 -4.78
N GLY A 65 3.30 -28.01 -4.50
CA GLY A 65 2.06 -27.43 -3.98
C GLY A 65 1.04 -26.99 -5.01
N ALA A 66 1.40 -26.84 -6.30
CA ALA A 66 0.48 -26.30 -7.31
C ALA A 66 -0.84 -27.07 -7.47
N SER A 67 -0.86 -28.37 -7.13
CA SER A 67 -2.05 -29.23 -7.16
C SER A 67 -2.61 -29.56 -5.76
N ASP A 68 -2.17 -28.84 -4.73
CA ASP A 68 -2.66 -28.97 -3.36
C ASP A 68 -3.62 -27.80 -3.04
N PRO A 69 -4.91 -28.07 -2.75
CA PRO A 69 -5.88 -27.03 -2.45
C PRO A 69 -5.51 -26.20 -1.23
N LEU A 70 -4.87 -26.78 -0.20
CA LEU A 70 -4.51 -26.07 1.02
C LEU A 70 -3.33 -25.12 0.78
N TRP A 71 -2.38 -25.51 -0.08
CA TRP A 71 -1.31 -24.63 -0.52
C TRP A 71 -1.86 -23.45 -1.33
N GLN A 72 -2.78 -23.71 -2.27
CA GLN A 72 -3.44 -22.67 -3.06
C GLN A 72 -4.22 -21.69 -2.17
N TYR A 73 -4.99 -22.21 -1.21
CA TYR A 73 -5.70 -21.39 -0.24
C TYR A 73 -4.74 -20.51 0.59
N ARG A 74 -3.67 -21.08 1.13
CA ARG A 74 -2.67 -20.32 1.93
C ARG A 74 -1.97 -19.24 1.10
N LEU A 75 -1.71 -19.52 -0.18
CA LEU A 75 -1.13 -18.54 -1.10
C LEU A 75 -2.12 -17.43 -1.42
N GLY A 76 -3.38 -17.78 -1.69
CA GLY A 76 -4.46 -16.82 -1.91
C GLY A 76 -4.68 -15.91 -0.70
N TYR A 77 -4.70 -16.50 0.50
CA TYR A 77 -4.81 -15.77 1.77
C TYR A 77 -3.68 -14.74 1.94
N ALA A 78 -2.44 -15.16 1.71
CA ALA A 78 -1.30 -14.25 1.81
C ALA A 78 -1.39 -13.11 0.78
N TYR A 79 -1.74 -13.41 -0.47
CA TYR A 79 -1.93 -12.38 -1.49
C TYR A 79 -3.08 -11.44 -1.19
N TYR A 80 -4.19 -11.93 -0.61
CA TYR A 80 -5.35 -11.12 -0.27
C TYR A 80 -4.98 -10.03 0.74
N HIS A 81 -4.31 -10.41 1.82
CA HIS A 81 -3.88 -9.47 2.86
C HIS A 81 -2.70 -8.58 2.43
N MET A 82 -1.98 -8.94 1.37
CA MET A 82 -1.04 -8.05 0.68
C MET A 82 -1.72 -7.13 -0.35
N ALA A 83 -3.05 -7.13 -0.42
CA ALA A 83 -3.85 -6.44 -1.42
C ALA A 83 -3.47 -6.77 -2.89
N MET A 84 -2.92 -7.97 -3.13
CA MET A 84 -2.61 -8.49 -4.45
C MET A 84 -3.82 -9.28 -4.98
N TYR A 85 -4.96 -8.60 -5.14
CA TYR A 85 -6.26 -9.24 -5.32
C TYR A 85 -6.37 -10.08 -6.60
N GLU A 86 -5.70 -9.70 -7.69
CA GLU A 86 -5.68 -10.53 -8.90
C GLU A 86 -4.94 -11.86 -8.69
N GLN A 87 -3.84 -11.86 -7.94
CA GLN A 87 -3.09 -13.06 -7.59
C GLN A 87 -3.84 -13.91 -6.58
N ALA A 88 -4.47 -13.26 -5.59
CA ALA A 88 -5.33 -13.92 -4.61
C ALA A 88 -6.49 -14.63 -5.30
N LEU A 89 -7.19 -13.94 -6.22
CA LEU A 89 -8.32 -14.51 -6.97
C LEU A 89 -7.90 -15.77 -7.72
N LYS A 90 -6.77 -15.73 -8.45
CA LYS A 90 -6.26 -16.90 -9.20
C LYS A 90 -5.96 -18.08 -8.28
N ALA A 91 -5.35 -17.83 -7.12
CA ALA A 91 -5.01 -18.88 -6.17
C ALA A 91 -6.28 -19.49 -5.54
N PHE A 92 -7.25 -18.66 -5.14
CA PHE A 92 -8.52 -19.16 -4.60
C PHE A 92 -9.38 -19.88 -5.65
N GLU A 93 -9.37 -19.44 -6.90
CA GLU A 93 -10.07 -20.15 -7.99
C GLU A 93 -9.46 -21.54 -8.20
N MET A 94 -8.13 -21.64 -8.19
CA MET A 94 -7.43 -22.94 -8.26
C MET A 94 -7.70 -23.81 -7.03
N ALA A 95 -7.75 -23.23 -5.82
CA ALA A 95 -8.13 -23.95 -4.61
C ALA A 95 -9.54 -24.55 -4.73
N ASN A 96 -10.50 -23.76 -5.22
CA ASN A 96 -11.89 -24.20 -5.41
C ASN A 96 -12.05 -25.22 -6.55
N GLU A 97 -11.20 -25.17 -7.59
CA GLU A 97 -11.16 -26.21 -8.62
C GLU A 97 -10.68 -27.55 -8.06
N LEU A 98 -9.67 -27.54 -7.18
CA LEU A 98 -9.08 -28.73 -6.56
C LEU A 98 -9.94 -29.30 -5.44
N LEU A 99 -10.59 -28.45 -4.65
CA LEU A 99 -11.50 -28.81 -3.56
C LEU A 99 -12.76 -27.93 -3.62
N PRO A 100 -13.76 -28.31 -4.45
CA PRO A 100 -15.01 -27.58 -4.53
C PRO A 100 -15.81 -27.63 -3.22
N HIS A 101 -16.59 -26.59 -2.95
CA HIS A 101 -17.48 -26.48 -1.78
C HIS A 101 -16.76 -26.33 -0.43
N ASP A 102 -15.47 -25.99 -0.44
CA ASP A 102 -14.79 -25.52 0.77
C ASP A 102 -15.32 -24.12 1.16
N GLU A 103 -15.95 -24.03 2.34
CA GLU A 103 -16.65 -22.83 2.80
C GLU A 103 -15.72 -21.61 2.87
N SER A 104 -14.52 -21.78 3.44
CA SER A 104 -13.54 -20.71 3.57
C SER A 104 -13.04 -20.21 2.21
N THR A 105 -12.78 -21.11 1.26
CA THR A 105 -12.37 -20.72 -0.10
C THR A 105 -13.48 -19.96 -0.82
N ILE A 106 -14.73 -20.38 -0.67
CA ILE A 106 -15.88 -19.69 -1.28
C ILE A 106 -16.04 -18.28 -0.71
N GLU A 107 -15.96 -18.13 0.61
CA GLU A 107 -16.05 -16.83 1.29
C GLU A 107 -14.97 -15.86 0.79
N PHE A 108 -13.71 -16.31 0.72
CA PHE A 108 -12.62 -15.49 0.18
C PHE A 108 -12.82 -15.15 -1.30
N LEU A 109 -13.39 -16.05 -2.11
CA LEU A 109 -13.71 -15.74 -3.52
C LEU A 109 -14.76 -14.64 -3.62
N GLU A 110 -15.79 -14.65 -2.77
CA GLU A 110 -16.83 -13.61 -2.74
C GLU A 110 -16.23 -12.24 -2.39
N TRP A 111 -15.31 -12.16 -1.44
CA TRP A 111 -14.63 -10.92 -1.08
C TRP A 111 -13.59 -10.47 -2.12
N THR A 112 -12.85 -11.41 -2.71
CA THR A 112 -11.72 -11.09 -3.60
C THR A 112 -12.17 -10.66 -4.99
N ARG A 113 -13.24 -11.25 -5.54
CA ARG A 113 -13.75 -10.95 -6.89
C ARG A 113 -13.98 -9.45 -7.14
N PRO A 114 -14.77 -8.72 -6.34
CA PRO A 114 -15.01 -7.29 -6.58
C PRO A 114 -13.73 -6.46 -6.46
N LYS A 115 -12.87 -6.75 -5.47
CA LYS A 115 -11.58 -6.05 -5.28
C LYS A 115 -10.62 -6.30 -6.45
N ALA A 116 -10.58 -7.52 -7.00
CA ALA A 116 -9.76 -7.86 -8.16
C ALA A 116 -10.28 -7.20 -9.44
N GLU A 117 -11.60 -7.12 -9.63
CA GLU A 117 -12.21 -6.41 -10.76
C GLU A 117 -11.89 -4.90 -10.71
N LYS A 118 -12.08 -4.27 -9.55
CA LYS A 118 -11.70 -2.88 -9.29
C LYS A 118 -10.22 -2.64 -9.60
N MET A 119 -9.34 -3.47 -9.04
CA MET A 119 -7.89 -3.39 -9.28
C MET A 119 -7.51 -3.47 -10.77
N GLN A 120 -8.20 -4.29 -11.57
CA GLN A 120 -7.97 -4.36 -13.02
C GLN A 120 -8.40 -3.09 -13.75
N GLN A 121 -9.53 -2.51 -13.36
CA GLN A 121 -10.03 -1.25 -13.92
C GLN A 121 -9.06 -0.10 -13.62
N ASP A 122 -8.58 -0.02 -12.37
CA ASP A 122 -7.60 0.96 -11.93
C ASP A 122 -6.27 0.81 -12.65
N ARG A 123 -5.79 -0.43 -12.83
CA ARG A 123 -4.59 -0.72 -13.61
C ARG A 123 -4.72 -0.22 -15.05
N HIS A 124 -5.88 -0.46 -15.70
CA HIS A 124 -6.12 0.00 -17.06
C HIS A 124 -6.10 1.53 -17.14
N ARG A 125 -6.82 2.21 -16.23
CA ARG A 125 -6.86 3.68 -16.12
C ARG A 125 -5.46 4.27 -15.92
N HIS A 126 -4.66 3.69 -15.03
CA HIS A 126 -3.27 4.08 -14.79
C HIS A 126 -2.42 3.95 -16.06
N GLN A 127 -2.45 2.79 -16.72
CA GLN A 127 -1.64 2.51 -17.91
C GLN A 127 -2.02 3.39 -19.09
N GLU A 128 -3.32 3.56 -19.35
CA GLU A 128 -3.83 4.39 -20.45
C GLU A 128 -3.38 5.85 -20.31
N ILE A 129 -3.57 6.43 -19.11
CA ILE A 129 -3.20 7.83 -18.88
C ILE A 129 -1.69 8.02 -18.88
N LEU A 130 -0.90 7.10 -18.30
CA LEU A 130 0.55 7.20 -18.34
C LEU A 130 1.10 7.15 -19.77
N LEU A 131 0.57 6.26 -20.62
CA LEU A 131 0.95 6.18 -22.02
C LEU A 131 0.63 7.48 -22.77
N GLU A 132 -0.52 8.10 -22.49
CA GLU A 132 -0.89 9.40 -23.07
C GLU A 132 0.07 10.52 -22.63
N LEU A 133 0.38 10.59 -21.33
CA LEU A 133 1.29 11.60 -20.77
C LEU A 133 2.71 11.45 -21.32
N GLU A 134 3.20 10.22 -21.43
CA GLU A 134 4.51 9.92 -22.01
C GLU A 134 4.56 10.30 -23.50
N HIS A 135 3.55 9.90 -24.28
CA HIS A 135 3.45 10.24 -25.70
C HIS A 135 3.46 11.75 -25.96
N ASN A 136 2.80 12.51 -25.08
CA ASN A 136 2.70 13.96 -25.17
C ASN A 136 3.90 14.69 -24.53
N GLY A 137 4.88 13.97 -23.96
CA GLY A 137 6.04 14.55 -23.28
C GLY A 137 5.68 15.37 -22.03
N ARG A 138 4.58 15.02 -21.37
CA ARG A 138 4.02 15.72 -20.20
C ARG A 138 4.25 14.99 -18.88
N LEU A 139 4.82 13.79 -18.91
CA LEU A 139 5.12 13.02 -17.71
C LEU A 139 6.20 13.72 -16.87
N ASN A 140 5.96 13.85 -15.57
CA ASN A 140 6.91 14.37 -14.58
C ASN A 140 7.39 15.82 -14.88
N ASN A 141 6.45 16.73 -15.15
CA ASN A 141 6.70 18.13 -15.46
C ASN A 141 6.11 19.09 -14.41
N LEU A 142 6.28 18.77 -13.13
CA LEU A 142 5.77 19.57 -12.00
C LEU A 142 6.58 20.87 -11.76
N ARG A 143 7.47 21.26 -12.68
CA ARG A 143 8.20 22.53 -12.61
C ARG A 143 7.40 23.72 -13.13
N ALA A 144 6.37 23.48 -13.94
CA ALA A 144 5.54 24.51 -14.55
C ALA A 144 4.17 24.60 -13.87
N ALA A 145 3.73 25.82 -13.61
CA ALA A 145 2.37 26.11 -13.17
C ALA A 145 1.36 25.63 -14.22
N SER A 146 0.29 24.98 -13.79
CA SER A 146 -0.83 24.55 -14.64
C SER A 146 -1.99 24.07 -13.78
N GLY A 147 -3.22 24.45 -14.17
CA GLY A 147 -4.43 24.11 -13.42
C GLY A 147 -4.43 24.78 -12.05
N THR A 148 -4.63 23.99 -11.00
CA THR A 148 -4.62 24.42 -9.59
C THR A 148 -3.21 24.46 -8.97
N TYR A 149 -2.18 24.06 -9.73
CA TYR A 149 -0.80 24.05 -9.24
C TYR A 149 -0.02 25.28 -9.71
N ASP A 150 0.48 26.07 -8.75
CA ASP A 150 1.51 27.09 -8.93
C ASP A 150 2.63 26.90 -7.89
N PRO A 151 3.87 26.58 -8.30
CA PRO A 151 5.00 26.40 -7.37
C PRO A 151 5.22 27.56 -6.40
N ALA A 152 4.86 28.79 -6.79
CA ALA A 152 5.11 29.99 -5.99
C ALA A 152 4.14 30.14 -4.81
N SER A 153 2.94 29.56 -4.91
CA SER A 153 1.89 29.66 -3.88
C SER A 153 1.40 28.31 -3.38
N PHE A 154 2.02 27.21 -3.84
CA PHE A 154 1.56 25.86 -3.51
C PHE A 154 1.63 25.54 -2.01
N TRP A 155 2.64 26.05 -1.30
CA TRP A 155 2.84 25.74 0.12
C TRP A 155 2.25 26.82 1.04
N GLU A 156 1.43 26.39 1.99
CA GLU A 156 0.96 27.23 3.09
C GLU A 156 2.13 27.57 4.03
N GLN A 157 2.19 28.83 4.44
CA GLN A 157 3.17 29.30 5.42
C GLN A 157 2.60 29.18 6.83
N SER A 158 3.06 28.17 7.58
CA SER A 158 2.59 27.89 8.93
C SER A 158 3.77 27.51 9.85
N GLU A 159 3.75 28.00 11.09
CA GLU A 159 4.73 27.62 12.12
C GLU A 159 4.67 26.10 12.39
N TYR A 160 3.47 25.53 12.37
CA TYR A 160 3.30 24.08 12.52
C TYR A 160 3.94 23.31 11.37
N ALA A 161 3.77 23.76 10.12
CA ALA A 161 4.43 23.14 8.97
C ALA A 161 5.96 23.19 9.11
N LEU A 162 6.50 24.32 9.57
CA LEU A 162 7.94 24.51 9.79
C LEU A 162 8.51 23.56 10.87
N GLU A 163 7.75 23.34 11.94
CA GLU A 163 8.16 22.47 13.03
C GLU A 163 8.04 20.99 12.67
N SER A 164 6.95 20.59 12.01
CA SER A 164 6.54 19.18 11.92
C SER A 164 6.83 18.51 10.57
N TYR A 165 6.93 19.28 9.47
CA TYR A 165 7.09 18.74 8.10
C TYR A 165 8.34 19.27 7.39
N ILE A 166 8.55 20.59 7.42
CA ILE A 166 9.53 21.25 6.53
C ILE A 166 10.95 20.93 7.00
N SER A 167 11.66 20.19 6.15
CA SER A 167 13.04 19.79 6.38
C SER A 167 14.01 20.64 5.54
N SER A 168 15.31 20.55 5.86
CA SER A 168 16.33 21.15 4.99
C SER A 168 16.35 20.49 3.60
N PRO A 169 16.88 21.16 2.56
CA PRO A 169 17.09 20.54 1.26
C PRO A 169 17.89 19.24 1.37
N PHE A 170 17.48 18.22 0.62
CA PHE A 170 18.14 16.92 0.55
C PHE A 170 19.17 16.87 -0.57
N ASP A 171 20.11 15.93 -0.48
CA ASP A 171 21.05 15.59 -1.53
C ASP A 171 20.73 14.21 -2.15
N GLU A 172 21.55 13.80 -3.11
CA GLU A 172 21.37 12.52 -3.81
C GLU A 172 21.55 11.31 -2.87
N GLU A 173 22.41 11.42 -1.85
CA GLU A 173 22.62 10.36 -0.86
C GLU A 173 21.36 10.15 -0.02
N MET A 174 20.70 11.22 0.42
CA MET A 174 19.43 11.14 1.14
C MET A 174 18.36 10.41 0.30
N ILE A 175 18.23 10.73 -0.99
CA ILE A 175 17.30 10.03 -1.89
C ILE A 175 17.62 8.54 -1.94
N GLN A 176 18.88 8.17 -2.22
CA GLN A 176 19.28 6.77 -2.35
C GLN A 176 19.06 5.98 -1.06
N THR A 177 19.31 6.57 0.10
CA THR A 177 19.11 5.89 1.39
C THR A 177 17.63 5.70 1.73
N ILE A 178 16.78 6.70 1.44
CA ILE A 178 15.32 6.59 1.60
C ILE A 178 14.75 5.56 0.62
N GLU A 179 15.08 5.64 -0.67
CA GLU A 179 14.62 4.68 -1.68
C GLU A 179 15.03 3.24 -1.33
N LYS A 180 16.25 3.04 -0.81
CA LYS A 180 16.73 1.73 -0.36
C LYS A 180 15.95 1.17 0.84
N GLU A 181 15.61 2.02 1.80
CA GLU A 181 14.82 1.62 2.98
C GLU A 181 13.38 1.29 2.63
N LEU A 182 12.77 2.14 1.80
CA LEU A 182 11.41 1.94 1.32
C LEU A 182 11.34 0.79 0.30
N GLY A 183 12.43 0.51 -0.42
CA GLY A 183 12.47 -0.50 -1.48
C GLY A 183 11.78 -0.05 -2.77
N TYR A 184 11.55 1.26 -2.93
CA TYR A 184 10.84 1.87 -4.05
C TYR A 184 11.58 3.12 -4.52
N LYS A 185 11.61 3.30 -5.84
CA LYS A 185 12.17 4.48 -6.49
C LYS A 185 11.15 5.62 -6.42
N LEU A 186 11.52 6.77 -5.85
CA LEU A 186 10.61 7.91 -5.74
C LEU A 186 10.30 8.51 -7.12
N PRO A 187 9.04 8.92 -7.38
CA PRO A 187 8.66 9.55 -8.64
C PRO A 187 9.46 10.81 -8.91
N ALA A 188 9.79 11.07 -10.18
CA ALA A 188 10.55 12.26 -10.54
C ALA A 188 9.76 13.55 -10.20
N SER A 189 8.44 13.55 -10.37
CA SER A 189 7.55 14.65 -9.96
C SER A 189 7.55 14.89 -8.45
N TYR A 190 7.66 13.83 -7.64
CA TYR A 190 7.77 13.94 -6.18
C TYR A 190 9.07 14.65 -5.78
N ILE A 191 10.21 14.20 -6.32
CA ILE A 191 11.50 14.85 -6.10
C ILE A 191 11.48 16.31 -6.59
N GLN A 192 10.81 16.61 -7.70
CA GLN A 192 10.67 17.99 -8.20
C GLN A 192 9.92 18.89 -7.22
N LEU A 193 8.81 18.41 -6.64
CA LEU A 193 8.06 19.15 -5.63
C LEU A 193 8.92 19.39 -4.38
N MET A 194 9.60 18.34 -3.89
CA MET A 194 10.39 18.43 -2.67
C MET A 194 11.62 19.34 -2.81
N ASN A 195 12.06 19.61 -4.04
CA ASN A 195 13.09 20.62 -4.32
C ASN A 195 12.58 22.07 -4.21
N THR A 196 11.26 22.32 -4.26
CA THR A 196 10.70 23.65 -3.99
C THR A 196 10.58 23.89 -2.48
N GLN A 197 10.10 22.89 -1.74
CA GLN A 197 10.13 22.82 -0.28
C GLN A 197 10.09 21.34 0.13
N ASN A 198 10.98 20.93 1.04
CA ASN A 198 11.12 19.52 1.43
C ASN A 198 10.08 19.15 2.50
N GLY A 199 8.86 18.89 2.05
CA GLY A 199 7.68 18.63 2.89
C GLY A 199 6.92 19.91 3.25
N GLY A 200 5.68 19.77 3.73
CA GLY A 200 4.87 20.89 4.18
C GLY A 200 3.37 20.67 4.00
N ILE A 201 2.61 21.74 4.19
CA ILE A 201 1.16 21.76 4.02
C ILE A 201 0.84 22.51 2.72
N PRO A 202 0.12 21.91 1.77
CA PRO A 202 -0.27 22.60 0.56
C PRO A 202 -1.40 23.61 0.83
N ALA A 203 -1.49 24.68 0.05
CA ALA A 203 -2.57 25.66 0.13
C ALA A 203 -3.95 25.06 -0.23
N HIS A 204 -3.94 24.00 -1.04
CA HIS A 204 -5.12 23.22 -1.42
C HIS A 204 -4.95 21.80 -0.89
N THR A 205 -5.88 21.35 -0.06
CA THR A 205 -5.75 20.13 0.75
C THR A 205 -6.78 19.07 0.41
N VAL A 206 -7.71 19.34 -0.51
CA VAL A 206 -8.78 18.40 -0.86
C VAL A 206 -8.57 17.81 -2.24
N PHE A 207 -8.82 16.52 -2.40
CA PHE A 207 -8.78 15.82 -3.68
C PHE A 207 -10.15 15.20 -3.99
N PRO A 208 -10.81 15.58 -5.10
CA PRO A 208 -12.08 15.01 -5.50
C PRO A 208 -11.96 13.52 -5.89
N THR A 209 -12.91 12.70 -5.45
CA THR A 209 -13.06 11.30 -5.84
C THR A 209 -14.49 11.03 -6.33
N LYS A 210 -14.69 9.89 -7.01
CA LYS A 210 -16.02 9.40 -7.42
C LYS A 210 -16.49 8.24 -6.54
N GLU A 211 -15.62 7.79 -5.64
CA GLU A 211 -15.83 6.69 -4.73
C GLU A 211 -15.88 7.27 -3.32
N ALA A 212 -16.95 6.95 -2.59
CA ALA A 212 -17.10 7.35 -1.20
C ALA A 212 -16.04 6.68 -0.33
N THR A 213 -15.60 7.39 0.70
CA THR A 213 -14.77 6.87 1.79
C THR A 213 -15.61 6.76 3.07
N SER A 214 -15.01 6.31 4.18
CA SER A 214 -15.68 6.34 5.48
C SER A 214 -16.02 7.77 5.93
N TRP A 215 -15.33 8.78 5.41
CA TRP A 215 -15.45 10.17 5.82
C TRP A 215 -16.31 11.04 4.91
N ALA A 216 -16.19 10.91 3.58
CA ALA A 216 -16.92 11.75 2.61
C ALA A 216 -17.32 10.99 1.35
N GLU A 217 -18.40 11.43 0.70
CA GLU A 217 -18.97 10.74 -0.48
C GLU A 217 -18.17 10.96 -1.77
N ASP A 218 -17.48 12.11 -1.90
CA ASP A 218 -16.94 12.58 -3.18
C ASP A 218 -15.55 13.24 -3.08
N HIS A 219 -14.88 13.18 -1.93
CA HIS A 219 -13.54 13.73 -1.76
C HIS A 219 -12.75 13.07 -0.62
N ILE A 220 -11.44 13.31 -0.61
CA ILE A 220 -10.55 13.06 0.53
C ILE A 220 -9.78 14.34 0.86
N ALA A 221 -9.30 14.45 2.10
CA ALA A 221 -8.48 15.57 2.54
C ALA A 221 -7.10 15.07 3.00
N ILE A 222 -6.07 15.88 2.77
CA ILE A 222 -4.72 15.69 3.32
C ILE A 222 -4.38 16.81 4.29
N THR A 223 -3.56 16.53 5.30
CA THR A 223 -3.07 17.55 6.24
C THR A 223 -1.68 18.02 5.88
N GLY A 224 -0.85 17.17 5.29
CA GLY A 224 0.45 17.56 4.79
C GLY A 224 1.03 16.54 3.83
N ILE A 225 2.13 16.92 3.20
CA ILE A 225 2.92 16.07 2.31
C ILE A 225 4.28 15.88 2.97
N MET A 226 4.67 14.63 3.16
CA MET A 226 5.93 14.26 3.79
C MET A 226 7.13 14.69 2.93
N GLY A 227 8.21 15.11 3.57
CA GLY A 227 9.49 15.42 2.91
C GLY A 227 10.41 14.21 2.80
N ILE A 228 11.42 14.29 1.93
CA ILE A 228 12.53 13.33 1.81
C ILE A 228 13.57 13.67 2.89
N ALA A 229 13.33 13.22 4.11
CA ALA A 229 14.23 13.40 5.26
C ALA A 229 13.93 12.42 6.40
N ARG A 230 14.54 12.67 7.56
CA ARG A 230 14.40 11.88 8.82
C ARG A 230 14.38 12.74 10.08
N ASP A 231 14.57 14.05 9.95
CA ASP A 231 14.77 14.98 11.07
C ASP A 231 13.45 15.49 11.65
N LYS A 232 12.32 15.22 11.00
CA LYS A 232 10.97 15.62 11.43
C LYS A 232 10.04 14.43 11.53
N SER A 233 9.00 14.54 12.37
CA SER A 233 8.02 13.46 12.58
C SER A 233 7.29 13.08 11.30
N TYR A 234 6.87 14.06 10.49
CA TYR A 234 6.15 13.84 9.21
C TYR A 234 7.08 13.95 8.00
N THR A 235 8.12 13.11 7.98
CA THR A 235 8.98 12.88 6.82
C THR A 235 8.96 11.41 6.45
N LEU A 236 9.34 11.07 5.21
CA LEU A 236 9.30 9.69 4.73
C LEU A 236 10.01 8.70 5.65
N GLY A 237 11.14 9.10 6.24
CA GLY A 237 11.91 8.32 7.22
C GLY A 237 11.83 8.86 8.64
N GLY A 238 10.79 9.63 8.96
CA GLY A 238 10.52 10.19 10.30
C GLY A 238 9.77 9.21 11.21
N GLU A 239 9.44 9.69 12.43
CA GLU A 239 8.72 8.91 13.45
C GLU A 239 7.36 8.38 12.96
N PHE A 240 6.60 9.20 12.23
CA PHE A 240 5.32 8.84 11.62
C PHE A 240 5.46 8.69 10.10
N GLY A 241 6.64 8.27 9.65
CA GLY A 241 6.96 8.07 8.24
C GLY A 241 6.36 6.79 7.65
N SER A 242 6.73 6.49 6.40
CA SER A 242 6.08 5.44 5.63
C SER A 242 6.22 4.04 6.23
N ARG A 243 7.37 3.71 6.84
CA ARG A 243 7.55 2.39 7.44
C ARG A 243 6.76 2.21 8.72
N PHE A 244 6.67 3.24 9.56
CA PHE A 244 5.84 3.22 10.76
C PHE A 244 4.37 2.94 10.43
N MET A 245 3.82 3.62 9.41
CA MET A 245 2.42 3.39 9.03
C MET A 245 2.18 1.96 8.54
N ILE A 246 3.12 1.37 7.80
CA ILE A 246 2.99 0.00 7.29
C ILE A 246 3.22 -1.05 8.40
N GLU A 247 4.29 -0.89 9.18
CA GLU A 247 4.76 -1.92 10.12
C GLU A 247 4.05 -1.85 11.48
N ASP A 248 3.78 -0.64 12.00
CA ASP A 248 3.20 -0.44 13.33
C ASP A 248 1.69 -0.20 13.26
N TRP A 249 1.19 0.48 12.21
CA TRP A 249 -0.24 0.73 12.00
C TRP A 249 -0.92 -0.30 11.09
N GLY A 250 -0.16 -1.19 10.45
CA GLY A 250 -0.72 -2.31 9.68
C GLY A 250 -1.26 -1.94 8.30
N TYR A 251 -0.92 -0.77 7.77
CA TYR A 251 -1.29 -0.40 6.39
C TYR A 251 -0.68 -1.38 5.38
N PRO A 252 -1.39 -1.67 4.28
CA PRO A 252 -0.88 -2.60 3.27
C PRO A 252 0.42 -2.07 2.65
N ASP A 253 1.41 -2.95 2.50
CA ASP A 253 2.72 -2.62 1.92
C ASP A 253 2.63 -2.55 0.38
N LEU A 254 1.90 -1.55 -0.12
CA LEU A 254 1.68 -1.25 -1.55
C LEU A 254 2.85 -0.49 -2.17
N GLY A 255 3.60 0.24 -1.34
CA GLY A 255 4.51 1.29 -1.78
C GLY A 255 4.88 2.27 -0.67
N VAL A 256 4.72 3.56 -0.92
CA VAL A 256 5.22 4.64 -0.04
C VAL A 256 4.06 5.50 0.46
N VAL A 257 3.90 5.63 1.78
CA VAL A 257 2.99 6.63 2.37
C VAL A 257 3.59 8.01 2.21
N ILE A 258 2.82 8.96 1.68
CA ILE A 258 3.31 10.29 1.31
C ILE A 258 2.55 11.43 1.97
N CYS A 259 1.31 11.21 2.42
CA CYS A 259 0.52 12.22 3.12
C CYS A 259 -0.15 11.60 4.34
N ASP A 260 -0.23 12.40 5.40
CA ASP A 260 -1.19 12.19 6.48
C ASP A 260 -2.50 12.93 6.17
N CYS A 261 -3.57 12.45 6.79
CA CYS A 261 -4.93 12.95 6.62
C CYS A 261 -5.48 13.47 7.97
N PRO A 262 -6.57 14.28 7.97
CA PRO A 262 -7.12 14.89 9.18
C PRO A 262 -7.55 13.90 10.28
N SER A 263 -7.72 12.62 9.96
CA SER A 263 -8.14 11.56 10.88
C SER A 263 -7.08 11.15 11.92
N ALA A 264 -5.91 11.79 11.92
CA ALA A 264 -4.77 11.43 12.78
C ALA A 264 -4.25 10.00 12.54
N GLY A 265 -4.20 9.59 11.27
CA GLY A 265 -3.56 8.35 10.83
C GLY A 265 -4.50 7.16 10.64
N HIS A 266 -5.81 7.36 10.71
CA HIS A 266 -6.82 6.35 10.34
C HIS A 266 -7.04 6.29 8.82
N ASP A 267 -6.48 7.23 8.08
CA ASP A 267 -6.34 7.14 6.64
C ASP A 267 -5.05 7.82 6.16
N VAL A 268 -4.57 7.37 5.00
CA VAL A 268 -3.32 7.85 4.40
C VAL A 268 -3.42 7.92 2.88
N VAL A 269 -2.56 8.73 2.27
CA VAL A 269 -2.32 8.70 0.82
C VAL A 269 -0.99 8.02 0.53
N MET A 270 -1.01 7.07 -0.40
CA MET A 270 0.14 6.25 -0.79
C MET A 270 0.45 6.33 -2.28
N LEU A 271 1.73 6.23 -2.60
CA LEU A 271 2.21 5.83 -3.92
C LEU A 271 2.05 4.32 -4.05
N ASP A 272 1.21 3.86 -4.98
CA ASP A 272 0.94 2.44 -5.21
C ASP A 272 1.77 1.90 -6.39
N TYR A 273 2.68 0.98 -6.08
CA TYR A 273 3.60 0.38 -7.06
C TYR A 273 3.13 -0.99 -7.56
N ARG A 274 1.95 -1.49 -7.16
CA ARG A 274 1.46 -2.82 -7.57
C ARG A 274 1.34 -2.97 -9.09
N PHE A 275 1.13 -1.88 -9.83
CA PHE A 275 0.96 -1.92 -11.29
C PHE A 275 2.26 -1.78 -12.07
N CYS A 276 3.28 -1.14 -11.50
CA CYS A 276 4.49 -0.73 -12.22
C CYS A 276 5.79 -1.34 -11.65
N GLY A 277 5.73 -1.97 -10.47
CA GLY A 277 6.89 -2.52 -9.78
C GLY A 277 7.77 -1.43 -9.15
N PRO A 278 8.81 -1.80 -8.37
CA PRO A 278 9.51 -0.87 -7.48
C PRO A 278 10.24 0.29 -8.16
N GLU A 279 10.52 0.18 -9.45
CA GLU A 279 11.24 1.17 -10.25
C GLU A 279 10.32 1.97 -11.20
N GLY A 280 9.03 1.65 -11.22
CA GLY A 280 8.06 2.25 -12.13
C GLY A 280 7.51 3.59 -11.65
N GLU A 281 6.70 4.24 -12.49
CA GLU A 281 5.90 5.40 -12.11
C GLU A 281 4.63 4.91 -11.40
N PRO A 282 4.46 5.14 -10.08
CA PRO A 282 3.33 4.61 -9.31
C PRO A 282 2.05 5.42 -9.51
N ALA A 283 0.91 4.80 -9.28
CA ALA A 283 -0.36 5.51 -9.08
C ALA A 283 -0.43 6.14 -7.69
N VAL A 284 -1.43 6.98 -7.44
CA VAL A 284 -1.72 7.52 -6.10
C VAL A 284 -3.06 6.99 -5.63
N VAL A 285 -3.08 6.46 -4.41
CA VAL A 285 -4.27 5.88 -3.78
C VAL A 285 -4.46 6.45 -2.38
N HIS A 286 -5.71 6.50 -1.93
CA HIS A 286 -6.09 6.66 -0.54
C HIS A 286 -6.33 5.27 0.07
N VAL A 287 -5.97 5.10 1.34
CA VAL A 287 -6.23 3.86 2.08
C VAL A 287 -6.93 4.20 3.40
N ASP A 288 -8.10 3.62 3.59
CA ASP A 288 -9.01 3.90 4.70
C ASP A 288 -9.00 2.75 5.72
N GLN A 289 -8.37 2.95 6.88
CA GLN A 289 -8.30 1.91 7.91
C GLN A 289 -9.69 1.58 8.49
N GLU A 290 -10.60 2.56 8.57
CA GLU A 290 -11.91 2.36 9.17
C GLU A 290 -12.82 1.48 8.29
N ASP A 291 -12.55 1.45 6.98
CA ASP A 291 -13.21 0.57 6.00
C ASP A 291 -12.30 -0.61 5.58
N ASP A 292 -11.70 -1.30 6.55
CA ASP A 292 -10.87 -2.50 6.35
C ASP A 292 -9.72 -2.29 5.33
N TYR A 293 -9.05 -1.14 5.44
CA TYR A 293 -7.98 -0.71 4.53
C TYR A 293 -8.44 -0.67 3.07
N GLU A 294 -9.69 -0.26 2.80
CA GLU A 294 -10.19 -0.08 1.44
C GLU A 294 -9.30 0.91 0.67
N ILE A 295 -8.99 0.55 -0.58
CA ILE A 295 -8.05 1.29 -1.41
C ILE A 295 -8.83 2.04 -2.48
N THR A 296 -8.81 3.37 -2.41
CA THR A 296 -9.47 4.25 -3.37
C THR A 296 -8.45 4.84 -4.34
N TYR A 297 -8.63 4.61 -5.64
CA TYR A 297 -7.73 5.17 -6.63
C TYR A 297 -7.98 6.67 -6.82
N LEU A 298 -6.92 7.48 -6.62
CA LEU A 298 -7.00 8.93 -6.76
C LEU A 298 -6.48 9.39 -8.13
N ALA A 299 -5.22 9.08 -8.45
CA ALA A 299 -4.54 9.66 -9.60
C ALA A 299 -3.58 8.67 -10.30
N PRO A 300 -3.34 8.83 -11.62
CA PRO A 300 -2.43 7.98 -12.37
C PRO A 300 -0.96 8.13 -12.01
N ASN A 301 -0.57 9.26 -11.42
CA ASN A 301 0.76 9.51 -10.89
C ASN A 301 0.73 10.67 -9.89
N PHE A 302 1.86 10.91 -9.24
CA PHE A 302 2.00 11.97 -8.24
C PHE A 302 1.75 13.38 -8.82
N GLU A 303 2.23 13.68 -10.03
CA GLU A 303 1.97 14.98 -10.65
C GLU A 303 0.47 15.25 -10.85
N ALA A 304 -0.29 14.26 -11.33
CA ALA A 304 -1.73 14.40 -11.51
C ALA A 304 -2.46 14.58 -10.18
N PHE A 305 -2.00 13.91 -9.11
CA PHE A 305 -2.54 14.11 -7.77
C PHE A 305 -2.34 15.56 -7.30
N ILE A 306 -1.10 16.07 -7.37
CA ILE A 306 -0.77 17.44 -6.93
C ILE A 306 -1.53 18.50 -7.73
N ARG A 307 -1.69 18.30 -9.04
CA ARG A 307 -2.46 19.21 -9.91
C ARG A 307 -3.98 19.07 -9.78
N GLY A 308 -4.45 18.07 -9.03
CA GLY A 308 -5.87 17.83 -8.77
C GLY A 308 -6.33 18.30 -7.40
N LEU A 309 -5.42 18.77 -6.54
CA LEU A 309 -5.79 19.37 -5.25
C LEU A 309 -6.57 20.68 -5.47
N VAL A 310 -7.62 20.86 -4.68
CA VAL A 310 -8.54 22.02 -4.67
C VAL A 310 -8.73 22.57 -3.25
N ASP A 311 -9.32 23.76 -3.14
CA ASP A 311 -9.67 24.39 -1.86
C ASP A 311 -10.69 23.55 -1.09
N ALA A 312 -10.53 23.50 0.24
CA ALA A 312 -11.46 22.80 1.14
C ALA A 312 -12.90 23.35 1.01
N ASP A 313 -13.03 24.66 0.88
CA ASP A 313 -14.31 25.37 0.68
C ASP A 313 -15.08 24.91 -0.58
N THR A 314 -14.46 24.16 -1.49
CA THR A 314 -15.14 23.61 -2.68
C THR A 314 -16.27 22.65 -2.31
N PHE A 315 -16.13 21.94 -1.18
CA PHE A 315 -17.07 20.91 -0.72
C PHE A 315 -17.86 21.31 0.52
N ASP A 316 -17.38 22.28 1.31
CA ASP A 316 -18.16 22.84 2.44
C ASP A 316 -19.47 23.51 2.00
N LEU A 317 -19.59 23.91 0.72
CA LEU A 317 -20.77 24.57 0.17
C LEU A 317 -21.90 23.63 -0.26
N SER A 318 -21.67 22.30 -0.35
CA SER A 318 -22.72 21.34 -0.71
C SER A 318 -23.53 20.85 0.49
N ASP A 319 -22.97 20.89 1.70
CA ASP A 319 -23.63 20.39 2.91
C ASP A 319 -24.69 21.38 3.48
N GLU A 320 -24.70 22.63 3.02
CA GLU A 320 -25.72 23.62 3.42
C GLU A 320 -26.99 23.60 2.55
N GLU A 321 -27.02 22.90 1.41
CA GLU A 321 -28.19 22.93 0.49
C GLU A 321 -29.25 21.83 0.76
N ASP A 322 -29.02 20.91 1.71
CA ASP A 322 -29.97 19.83 2.06
C ASP A 322 -30.75 20.06 3.39
N GLU A 323 -30.61 21.22 4.03
CA GLU A 323 -31.45 21.65 5.16
C GLU A 323 -32.49 22.71 4.74
N ASP A 324 -33.53 22.34 3.99
CA ASP A 324 -34.78 23.14 3.86
C ASP A 324 -36.07 22.28 3.74
#